data_AF-A0A9W3ATP7-F1
#
_entry.id   AF-A0A9W3ATP7-F1
#
_cell.length_a   1.000
_cell.length_b   1.000
_cell.length_c   1.000
_cell.angle_alpha   90.00
_cell.angle_beta   90.00
_cell.angle_gamma   90.00
#
_symmetry.space_group_name_H-M   'P 1'
#
loop_
_entity.id
_entity.type
_entity.pdbx_description
1 polymer ?
#
loop_
_entity_poly.entity_id
_entity_poly.type
_entity_poly.pdbx_seq_one_letter_code
_entity_poly.pdbx_strand_id
1 'polypeptide(L)'
;MLKLVLLTVVLTLIECRDIVVIKYTKPILSFTLTADNRGIQYVVFTFLVKDVRYKTNGVITSEGWQYQTSQINLLGVDKVEAYATAYDQKHGIRLKTPKSTLLLKNDQHLPRPGRRIRGAVIFRDDFNSINPANWDYEISMYGGMTWEFQVYTNEPRNVFTKNGMLYIQPTPTISDPRFDDNFLRNGVMDVASKLHLVPGHAQCLSFYCLHDIWGYCTNKNNYGCHREGKFGLLPPVMSGKIMSKPTLRYGIVEIRARIPKGDWLWPGISMLPRQNVYGEFPRSGQIDIMESRGNPGPYGVNSFSSTLHWGVDWKNDRWQFTTVDKRGNSWHESFHTWRLEWTPNSMNIFVDNDRVLEVRPDAGFWNLGRFTGRNIWGAAGKMAPFDTDFFMSLKVSVGGVSGYFSDERNWERKKPWADNSLKAAEDFWNGRNEWLPTWQGDKAALIVDWVEFKNF
;
A
#
# COMPACT_ATOMS: atom_id res chain seq x y z
N MET A 1 12.17 9.16 -57.31
CA MET A 1 12.71 8.44 -56.14
C MET A 1 12.47 9.32 -54.91
N LEU A 2 11.50 8.93 -54.08
CA LEU A 2 10.95 9.72 -52.97
C LEU A 2 11.97 9.89 -51.83
N LYS A 3 12.16 11.13 -51.36
CA LYS A 3 12.66 11.45 -50.01
C LYS A 3 11.46 11.52 -49.08
N LEU A 4 11.46 10.71 -48.02
CA LEU A 4 10.48 10.79 -46.92
C LEU A 4 11.04 11.75 -45.86
N VAL A 5 10.35 12.87 -45.64
CA VAL A 5 10.65 13.85 -44.58
C VAL A 5 9.79 13.50 -43.37
N LEU A 6 10.45 13.37 -42.21
CA LEU A 6 9.84 13.22 -40.89
C LEU A 6 8.94 14.44 -40.59
N LEU A 7 7.64 14.22 -40.36
CA LEU A 7 6.73 15.26 -39.87
C LEU A 7 6.42 14.99 -38.39
N THR A 8 7.04 15.79 -37.52
CA THR A 8 6.76 15.87 -36.09
C THR A 8 5.36 16.45 -35.89
N VAL A 9 4.40 15.64 -35.42
CA VAL A 9 3.06 16.12 -35.07
C VAL A 9 3.13 16.79 -33.69
N VAL A 10 3.13 18.13 -33.71
CA VAL A 10 2.85 18.95 -32.53
C VAL A 10 1.34 18.92 -32.30
N LEU A 11 0.89 18.23 -31.25
CA LEU A 11 -0.48 18.38 -30.74
C LEU A 11 -0.60 19.77 -30.08
N THR A 12 -1.25 20.69 -30.76
CA THR A 12 -1.78 21.92 -30.16
C THR A 12 -2.95 21.57 -29.23
N LEU A 13 -2.79 21.89 -27.94
CA LEU A 13 -3.88 21.93 -26.97
C LEU A 13 -4.93 22.94 -27.43
N ILE A 14 -6.13 22.47 -27.74
CA ILE A 14 -7.31 23.33 -27.93
C ILE A 14 -7.68 23.87 -26.54
N GLU A 15 -7.41 25.14 -26.27
CA GLU A 15 -8.01 25.83 -25.11
C GLU A 15 -9.51 26.00 -25.36
N CYS A 16 -10.34 25.16 -24.75
CA CYS A 16 -11.78 25.38 -24.69
C CYS A 16 -12.07 26.64 -23.85
N ARG A 17 -12.48 27.73 -24.50
CA ARG A 17 -13.03 28.92 -23.85
C ARG A 17 -14.52 28.73 -23.54
N ASP A 18 -15.02 29.46 -22.55
CA ASP A 18 -16.44 29.55 -22.17
C ASP A 18 -17.08 28.24 -21.64
N ILE A 19 -16.32 27.45 -20.89
CA ILE A 19 -16.80 26.25 -20.21
C ILE A 19 -16.68 26.35 -18.69
N VAL A 20 -17.35 25.44 -17.98
CA VAL A 20 -17.08 25.21 -16.55
C VAL A 20 -16.06 24.10 -16.44
N VAL A 21 -14.90 24.39 -15.84
CA VAL A 21 -13.95 23.37 -15.42
C VAL A 21 -14.39 22.82 -14.07
N ILE A 22 -14.64 21.51 -14.03
CA ILE A 22 -15.06 20.79 -12.81
C ILE A 22 -13.85 20.01 -12.30
N LYS A 23 -13.48 20.19 -11.04
CA LYS A 23 -12.41 19.42 -10.38
C LYS A 23 -12.92 18.83 -9.08
N TYR A 24 -12.46 17.63 -8.75
CA TYR A 24 -12.73 17.00 -7.47
C TYR A 24 -11.42 16.54 -6.83
N THR A 25 -11.11 17.12 -5.67
CA THR A 25 -9.99 16.73 -4.82
C THR A 25 -10.57 16.42 -3.46
N LYS A 26 -10.88 15.14 -3.19
CA LYS A 26 -11.61 14.68 -1.99
C LYS A 26 -11.12 15.43 -0.73
N PRO A 27 -11.99 16.13 0.03
CA PRO A 27 -13.45 16.15 -0.08
C PRO A 27 -14.04 17.32 -0.90
N ILE A 28 -13.23 18.10 -1.61
CA ILE A 28 -13.62 19.38 -2.22
C ILE A 28 -14.01 19.19 -3.69
N LEU A 29 -15.23 19.57 -4.04
CA LEU A 29 -15.71 19.74 -5.42
C LEU A 29 -15.63 21.22 -5.80
N SER A 30 -14.97 21.53 -6.91
CA SER A 30 -14.78 22.90 -7.38
C SER A 30 -15.20 23.09 -8.84
N PHE A 31 -15.68 24.31 -9.12
CA PHE A 31 -16.14 24.77 -10.43
C PHE A 31 -15.46 26.09 -10.75
N THR A 32 -14.90 26.21 -11.94
CA THR A 32 -14.25 27.44 -12.43
C THR A 32 -14.77 27.78 -13.82
N LEU A 33 -15.23 29.01 -14.03
CA LEU A 33 -15.63 29.50 -15.35
C LEU A 33 -14.40 30.02 -16.12
N THR A 34 -14.13 29.48 -17.30
CA THR A 34 -12.96 29.85 -18.14
C THR A 34 -13.27 30.92 -19.20
N ALA A 35 -14.19 31.85 -18.89
CA ALA A 35 -14.66 32.89 -19.80
C ALA A 35 -14.00 34.26 -19.53
N ASP A 36 -14.11 35.17 -20.50
CA ASP A 36 -13.78 36.58 -20.28
C ASP A 36 -14.75 37.19 -19.25
N ASN A 37 -14.19 37.78 -18.19
CA ASN A 37 -14.97 38.33 -17.07
C ASN A 37 -15.51 39.74 -17.33
N ARG A 38 -15.15 40.39 -18.45
CA ARG A 38 -15.58 41.76 -18.74
C ARG A 38 -17.10 41.87 -18.87
N GLY A 39 -17.70 42.75 -18.07
CA GLY A 39 -19.14 43.02 -18.09
C GLY A 39 -20.02 41.98 -17.39
N ILE A 40 -19.42 41.00 -16.70
CA ILE A 40 -20.11 40.04 -15.84
C ILE A 40 -20.15 40.59 -14.40
N GLN A 41 -21.36 40.75 -13.87
CA GLN A 41 -21.60 41.21 -12.50
C GLN A 41 -21.66 40.05 -11.50
N TYR A 42 -22.29 38.94 -11.87
CA TYR A 42 -22.32 37.72 -11.05
C TYR A 42 -22.53 36.47 -11.90
N VAL A 43 -22.10 35.33 -11.38
CA VAL A 43 -22.24 34.02 -12.02
C VAL A 43 -23.00 33.07 -11.11
N VAL A 44 -23.95 32.34 -11.69
CA VAL A 44 -24.64 31.23 -11.03
C VAL A 44 -24.15 29.91 -11.62
N PHE A 45 -23.52 29.08 -10.78
CA PHE A 45 -23.21 27.70 -11.11
C PHE A 45 -24.42 26.82 -10.85
N THR A 46 -24.79 25.99 -11.83
CA THR A 46 -25.77 24.93 -11.67
C THR A 46 -25.09 23.60 -11.90
N PHE A 47 -25.19 22.68 -10.96
CA PHE A 47 -24.59 21.35 -11.07
C PHE A 47 -25.55 20.23 -10.64
N LEU A 48 -25.32 19.03 -11.18
CA LEU A 48 -26.14 17.85 -10.95
C LEU A 48 -25.29 16.71 -10.37
N VAL A 49 -25.81 16.08 -9.32
CA VAL A 49 -25.24 14.92 -8.64
C VAL A 49 -26.37 13.93 -8.37
N LYS A 50 -26.30 12.70 -8.92
CA LYS A 50 -27.40 11.70 -8.83
C LYS A 50 -28.77 12.30 -9.17
N ASP A 51 -28.82 13.06 -10.27
CA ASP A 51 -30.01 13.78 -10.74
C ASP A 51 -30.57 14.86 -9.79
N VAL A 52 -29.94 15.10 -8.63
CA VAL A 52 -30.24 16.23 -7.75
C VAL A 52 -29.55 17.48 -8.28
N ARG A 53 -30.31 18.54 -8.51
CA ARG A 53 -29.83 19.82 -9.04
C ARG A 53 -29.52 20.80 -7.92
N TYR A 54 -28.33 21.37 -7.95
CA TYR A 54 -27.85 22.40 -7.03
C TYR A 54 -27.61 23.71 -7.80
N LYS A 55 -27.83 24.85 -7.14
CA LYS A 55 -27.56 26.18 -7.66
C LYS A 55 -26.83 27.00 -6.61
N THR A 56 -25.82 27.74 -7.02
CA THR A 56 -24.99 28.55 -6.13
C THR A 56 -24.36 29.72 -6.87
N ASN A 57 -24.03 30.78 -6.13
CA ASN A 57 -23.32 31.93 -6.66
C ASN A 57 -21.81 31.66 -6.66
N GLY A 58 -21.14 32.04 -7.74
CA GLY A 58 -19.69 32.07 -7.82
C GLY A 58 -19.11 33.27 -7.06
N VAL A 59 -17.85 33.15 -6.68
CA VAL A 59 -17.00 34.21 -6.15
C VAL A 59 -15.94 34.53 -7.19
N ILE A 60 -15.69 35.81 -7.45
CA ILE A 60 -14.64 36.24 -8.37
C ILE A 60 -13.26 36.07 -7.72
N THR A 61 -12.33 35.41 -8.41
CA THR A 61 -10.93 35.24 -8.00
C THR A 61 -9.98 35.67 -9.13
N SER A 62 -8.66 35.61 -8.87
CA SER A 62 -7.63 35.86 -9.89
C SER A 62 -7.68 34.87 -11.07
N GLU A 63 -8.33 33.72 -10.88
CA GLU A 63 -8.50 32.68 -11.90
C GLU A 63 -9.89 32.71 -12.55
N GLY A 64 -10.71 33.72 -12.24
CA GLY A 64 -12.08 33.88 -12.72
C GLY A 64 -13.15 33.56 -11.68
N TRP A 65 -14.40 33.38 -12.12
CA TRP A 65 -15.51 33.03 -11.22
C TRP A 65 -15.39 31.57 -10.77
N GLN A 66 -15.47 31.34 -9.46
CA GLN A 66 -15.30 30.03 -8.85
C GLN A 66 -16.34 29.71 -7.78
N TYR A 67 -16.63 28.42 -7.59
CA TYR A 67 -17.35 27.91 -6.42
C TYR A 67 -16.71 26.62 -5.94
N GLN A 68 -16.67 26.41 -4.62
CA GLN A 68 -16.16 25.20 -4.00
C GLN A 68 -17.09 24.73 -2.88
N THR A 69 -17.23 23.41 -2.72
CA THR A 69 -18.01 22.82 -1.62
C THR A 69 -17.42 21.49 -1.17
N SER A 70 -17.48 21.24 0.13
CA SER A 70 -17.20 19.94 0.77
C SER A 70 -18.47 19.25 1.30
N GLN A 71 -19.64 19.90 1.15
CA GLN A 71 -20.90 19.45 1.74
C GLN A 71 -21.64 18.42 0.87
N ILE A 72 -21.14 18.13 -0.33
CA ILE A 72 -21.77 17.23 -1.28
C ILE A 72 -21.13 15.85 -1.18
N ASN A 73 -21.91 14.85 -0.77
CA ASN A 73 -21.46 13.46 -0.75
C ASN A 73 -21.40 12.90 -2.18
N LEU A 74 -20.20 12.57 -2.63
CA LEU A 74 -19.94 12.00 -3.96
C LEU A 74 -19.73 10.48 -3.95
N LEU A 75 -19.99 9.78 -2.83
CA LEU A 75 -19.88 8.33 -2.76
C LEU A 75 -20.88 7.64 -3.70
N GLY A 76 -20.37 6.81 -4.61
CA GLY A 76 -21.16 6.09 -5.61
C GLY A 76 -21.83 7.00 -6.65
N VAL A 77 -21.21 8.14 -6.99
CA VAL A 77 -21.66 9.04 -8.06
C VAL A 77 -20.79 8.80 -9.30
N ASP A 78 -21.39 8.47 -10.45
CA ASP A 78 -20.63 8.15 -11.68
C ASP A 78 -20.16 9.39 -12.44
N LYS A 79 -20.92 10.49 -12.32
CA LYS A 79 -20.60 11.76 -12.98
C LYS A 79 -21.19 12.95 -12.24
N VAL A 80 -20.53 14.08 -12.38
CA VAL A 80 -21.04 15.40 -12.02
C VAL A 80 -21.16 16.22 -13.30
N GLU A 81 -22.34 16.78 -13.56
CA GLU A 81 -22.55 17.71 -14.67
C GLU A 81 -22.67 19.12 -14.12
N ALA A 82 -22.09 20.11 -14.78
CA ALA A 82 -22.24 21.52 -14.37
C ALA A 82 -22.24 22.48 -15.55
N TYR A 83 -22.93 23.60 -15.40
CA TYR A 83 -22.88 24.73 -16.32
C TYR A 83 -23.00 26.03 -15.52
N ALA A 84 -22.54 27.13 -16.11
CA ALA A 84 -22.62 28.46 -15.52
C ALA A 84 -23.56 29.35 -16.35
N THR A 85 -24.27 30.25 -15.66
CA THR A 85 -24.95 31.38 -16.29
C THR A 85 -24.41 32.67 -15.70
N ALA A 86 -23.85 33.53 -16.54
CA ALA A 86 -23.27 34.80 -16.17
C ALA A 86 -24.22 35.94 -16.52
N TYR A 87 -24.33 36.92 -15.62
CA TYR A 87 -25.28 38.02 -15.72
C TYR A 87 -24.57 39.36 -15.67
N ASP A 88 -25.13 40.38 -16.31
CA ASP A 88 -24.69 41.76 -16.16
C ASP A 88 -25.41 42.50 -15.02
N GLN A 89 -25.09 43.79 -14.87
CA GLN A 89 -25.66 44.66 -13.84
C GLN A 89 -27.18 44.85 -13.94
N LYS A 90 -27.79 44.58 -15.09
CA LYS A 90 -29.24 44.67 -15.31
C LYS A 90 -29.91 43.30 -15.22
N HIS A 91 -29.21 42.29 -14.70
CA HIS A 91 -29.66 40.88 -14.64
C HIS A 91 -29.89 40.25 -16.03
N GLY A 92 -29.31 40.83 -17.09
CA GLY A 92 -29.32 40.26 -18.43
C GLY A 92 -28.31 39.11 -18.54
N ILE A 93 -28.68 38.01 -19.20
CA ILE A 93 -27.78 36.88 -19.42
C ILE A 93 -26.72 37.28 -20.46
N ARG A 94 -25.45 37.28 -20.05
CA ARG A 94 -24.30 37.54 -20.92
C ARG A 94 -23.71 36.28 -21.52
N LEU A 95 -23.69 35.21 -20.74
CA LEU A 95 -23.16 33.92 -21.15
C LEU A 95 -23.94 32.81 -20.45
N LYS A 96 -24.24 31.76 -21.20
CA LYS A 96 -24.67 30.49 -20.64
C LYS A 96 -23.79 29.40 -21.25
N THR A 97 -22.99 28.75 -20.41
CA THR A 97 -22.05 27.74 -20.89
C THR A 97 -22.80 26.48 -21.31
N PRO A 98 -22.24 25.66 -22.22
CA PRO A 98 -22.65 24.27 -22.33
C PRO A 98 -22.44 23.53 -21.00
N LYS A 99 -23.06 22.37 -20.86
CA LYS A 99 -22.80 21.46 -19.75
C LYS A 99 -21.41 20.85 -19.90
N SER A 100 -20.61 20.99 -18.86
CA SER A 100 -19.40 20.22 -18.64
C SER A 100 -19.71 18.98 -17.80
N THR A 101 -18.96 17.91 -18.01
CA THR A 101 -19.12 16.66 -17.27
C THR A 101 -17.78 16.26 -16.68
N LEU A 102 -17.73 16.11 -15.36
CA LEU A 102 -16.68 15.37 -14.68
C LEU A 102 -17.17 13.94 -14.55
N LEU A 103 -16.53 13.02 -15.29
CA LEU A 103 -16.64 11.62 -14.97
C LEU A 103 -15.85 11.40 -13.68
N LEU A 104 -16.57 11.16 -12.59
CA LEU A 104 -15.94 10.63 -11.40
C LEU A 104 -15.59 9.20 -11.81
N LYS A 105 -14.31 8.86 -11.83
CA LYS A 105 -13.90 7.46 -11.92
C LYS A 105 -14.42 6.79 -10.65
N ASN A 106 -15.69 6.40 -10.66
CA ASN A 106 -16.12 5.26 -9.89
C ASN A 106 -15.28 4.09 -10.42
N ASP A 107 -14.85 3.26 -9.49
CA ASP A 107 -14.23 1.96 -9.68
C ASP A 107 -15.15 1.01 -10.49
N GLN A 108 -15.55 1.40 -11.70
CA GLN A 108 -16.50 0.70 -12.59
C GLN A 108 -15.89 0.38 -13.97
N HIS A 109 -14.58 0.52 -14.13
CA HIS A 109 -13.83 -0.33 -15.07
C HIS A 109 -13.46 -1.68 -14.43
N LEU A 110 -14.35 -2.17 -13.58
CA LEU A 110 -14.41 -3.57 -13.24
C LEU A 110 -15.19 -4.26 -14.37
N PRO A 111 -14.63 -5.26 -15.05
CA PRO A 111 -15.41 -6.13 -15.93
C PRO A 111 -16.64 -6.64 -15.17
N ARG A 112 -17.76 -6.85 -15.88
CA ARG A 112 -19.00 -7.40 -15.31
C ARG A 112 -18.65 -8.50 -14.30
N PRO A 113 -19.12 -8.43 -13.05
CA PRO A 113 -18.70 -9.38 -12.04
C PRO A 113 -19.10 -10.78 -12.52
N GLY A 114 -18.10 -11.62 -12.78
CA GLY A 114 -18.30 -13.05 -12.62
C GLY A 114 -18.92 -13.26 -11.23
N ARG A 115 -19.98 -14.07 -11.18
CA ARG A 115 -20.81 -14.38 -10.00
C ARG A 115 -20.11 -14.07 -8.66
N ARG A 116 -20.29 -12.85 -8.13
CA ARG A 116 -19.77 -12.45 -6.80
C ARG A 116 -20.44 -13.34 -5.76
N ILE A 117 -19.67 -14.09 -4.99
CA ILE A 117 -20.21 -14.83 -3.85
C ILE A 117 -20.65 -13.78 -2.83
N ARG A 118 -21.93 -13.78 -2.46
CA ARG A 118 -22.47 -12.85 -1.45
C ARG A 118 -22.16 -13.44 -0.08
N GLY A 119 -21.46 -12.68 0.74
CA GLY A 119 -21.04 -13.05 2.08
C GLY A 119 -21.41 -11.98 3.10
N ALA A 120 -21.69 -12.37 4.36
CA ALA A 120 -21.93 -11.40 5.42
C ALA A 120 -20.59 -10.79 5.87
N VAL A 121 -20.57 -9.47 6.05
CA VAL A 121 -19.38 -8.78 6.58
C VAL A 121 -19.20 -9.18 8.03
N ILE A 122 -18.05 -9.77 8.36
CA ILE A 122 -17.69 -10.19 9.72
C ILE A 122 -16.65 -9.26 10.35
N PHE A 123 -15.92 -8.52 9.53
CA PHE A 123 -14.97 -7.51 9.96
C PHE A 123 -14.83 -6.44 8.88
N ARG A 124 -14.80 -5.17 9.27
CA ARG A 124 -14.47 -4.05 8.40
C ARG A 124 -13.73 -3.00 9.21
N ASP A 125 -12.69 -2.42 8.62
CA ASP A 125 -12.01 -1.25 9.15
C ASP A 125 -11.85 -0.20 8.04
N ASP A 126 -12.38 0.99 8.28
CA ASP A 126 -12.29 2.16 7.40
C ASP A 126 -11.17 3.13 7.84
N PHE A 127 -10.32 2.72 8.79
CA PHE A 127 -9.11 3.43 9.23
C PHE A 127 -9.33 4.91 9.59
N ASN A 128 -10.47 5.22 10.20
CA ASN A 128 -10.67 6.51 10.88
C ASN A 128 -9.69 6.69 12.06
N SER A 129 -9.27 5.58 12.66
CA SER A 129 -8.21 5.47 13.66
C SER A 129 -7.70 4.03 13.69
N ILE A 130 -6.47 3.79 14.17
CA ILE A 130 -5.97 2.41 14.37
C ILE A 130 -6.53 1.88 15.69
N ASN A 131 -7.52 1.00 15.62
CA ASN A 131 -8.14 0.41 16.81
C ASN A 131 -7.28 -0.76 17.35
N PRO A 132 -6.75 -0.68 18.58
CA PRO A 132 -5.96 -1.76 19.17
C PRO A 132 -6.77 -3.05 19.44
N ALA A 133 -8.10 -3.01 19.39
CA ALA A 133 -8.93 -4.22 19.40
C ALA A 133 -8.91 -4.96 18.06
N ASN A 134 -8.55 -4.28 16.96
CA ASN A 134 -8.54 -4.83 15.61
C ASN A 134 -7.12 -5.17 15.13
N TRP A 135 -6.10 -4.49 15.62
CA TRP A 135 -4.74 -4.56 15.09
C TRP A 135 -3.68 -4.69 16.17
N ASP A 136 -2.70 -5.54 15.92
CA ASP A 136 -1.41 -5.58 16.60
C ASP A 136 -0.31 -5.01 15.69
N TYR A 137 0.75 -4.50 16.29
CA TYR A 137 1.96 -4.08 15.58
C TYR A 137 3.00 -5.19 15.64
N GLU A 138 3.81 -5.35 14.60
CA GLU A 138 5.09 -6.01 14.75
C GLU A 138 6.12 -5.00 15.24
N ILE A 139 6.80 -5.31 16.34
CA ILE A 139 7.91 -4.55 16.89
C ILE A 139 9.12 -5.47 16.90
N SER A 140 9.92 -5.43 15.83
CA SER A 140 11.11 -6.26 15.71
C SER A 140 12.04 -5.82 14.58
N MET A 141 13.31 -6.19 14.71
CA MET A 141 14.35 -6.14 13.68
C MET A 141 14.47 -7.47 12.92
N TYR A 142 13.49 -8.38 13.05
CA TYR A 142 13.60 -9.75 12.52
C TYR A 142 13.97 -9.75 11.04
N GLY A 143 13.37 -8.84 10.25
CA GLY A 143 13.68 -8.67 8.83
C GLY A 143 13.28 -9.88 7.97
N GLY A 144 12.40 -10.75 8.50
CA GLY A 144 11.96 -11.96 7.79
C GLY A 144 13.07 -13.01 7.63
N MET A 145 12.87 -13.92 6.69
CA MET A 145 13.93 -14.82 6.19
C MET A 145 14.79 -14.18 5.09
N THR A 146 14.58 -12.89 4.84
CA THR A 146 15.12 -12.14 3.70
C THR A 146 16.15 -11.07 4.11
N TRP A 147 16.43 -10.97 5.41
CA TRP A 147 17.37 -10.01 6.03
C TRP A 147 17.13 -8.57 5.58
N GLU A 148 15.87 -8.16 5.63
CA GLU A 148 15.44 -6.81 5.26
C GLU A 148 16.05 -5.75 6.21
N PHE A 149 16.16 -4.51 5.73
CA PHE A 149 16.97 -3.47 6.36
C PHE A 149 16.20 -2.55 7.32
N GLN A 150 14.93 -2.85 7.60
CA GLN A 150 14.11 -2.07 8.52
C GLN A 150 13.99 -2.70 9.91
N VAL A 151 13.74 -1.84 10.90
CA VAL A 151 13.08 -2.22 12.15
C VAL A 151 11.58 -1.88 12.02
N TYR A 152 10.71 -2.83 12.36
CA TYR A 152 9.29 -2.54 12.50
C TYR A 152 9.01 -1.95 13.87
N THR A 153 8.25 -0.86 13.90
CA THR A 153 7.89 -0.12 15.13
C THR A 153 6.41 0.26 15.09
N ASN A 154 5.91 0.73 16.23
CA ASN A 154 4.59 1.36 16.36
C ASN A 154 4.67 2.90 16.35
N GLU A 155 5.73 3.47 15.76
CA GLU A 155 5.91 4.93 15.72
C GLU A 155 4.81 5.62 14.91
N PRO A 156 4.22 6.72 15.41
CA PRO A 156 3.21 7.49 14.67
C PRO A 156 3.72 8.11 13.36
N ARG A 157 5.04 8.07 13.12
CA ARG A 157 5.66 8.50 11.86
C ARG A 157 5.67 7.40 10.81
N ASN A 158 5.59 6.15 11.24
CA ASN A 158 5.66 4.97 10.39
C ASN A 158 4.31 4.30 10.20
N VAL A 159 3.43 4.35 11.21
CA VAL A 159 2.07 3.83 11.12
C VAL A 159 1.09 4.84 11.71
N PHE A 160 0.24 5.41 10.86
CA PHE A 160 -0.73 6.43 11.29
C PHE A 160 -1.96 6.46 10.40
N THR A 161 -3.01 7.13 10.86
CA THR A 161 -4.20 7.40 10.06
C THR A 161 -4.28 8.88 9.68
N LYS A 162 -4.61 9.16 8.44
CA LYS A 162 -4.80 10.51 7.91
C LYS A 162 -5.94 10.49 6.89
N ASN A 163 -6.93 11.35 7.06
CA ASN A 163 -8.10 11.47 6.17
C ASN A 163 -8.90 10.16 5.98
N GLY A 164 -9.07 9.37 7.06
CA GLY A 164 -9.79 8.09 7.02
C GLY A 164 -9.07 7.01 6.22
N MET A 165 -7.74 7.01 6.24
CA MET A 165 -6.91 6.01 5.59
C MET A 165 -5.71 5.70 6.48
N LEU A 166 -5.28 4.44 6.47
CA LEU A 166 -4.04 3.99 7.09
C LEU A 166 -2.85 4.30 6.18
N TYR A 167 -1.76 4.74 6.78
CA TYR A 167 -0.47 4.98 6.16
C TYR A 167 0.57 4.10 6.85
N ILE A 168 1.27 3.28 6.06
CA ILE A 168 2.50 2.61 6.47
C ILE A 168 3.65 3.23 5.69
N GLN A 169 4.44 4.06 6.36
CA GLN A 169 5.44 4.92 5.74
C GLN A 169 6.85 4.65 6.30
N PRO A 170 7.76 4.07 5.51
CA PRO A 170 9.15 3.93 5.92
C PRO A 170 9.84 5.29 6.07
N THR A 171 10.72 5.41 7.05
CA THR A 171 11.55 6.61 7.28
C THR A 171 12.97 6.20 7.65
N PRO A 172 14.02 6.96 7.27
CA PRO A 172 15.35 6.74 7.83
C PRO A 172 15.31 6.77 9.36
N THR A 173 15.99 5.84 10.02
CA THR A 173 16.01 5.75 11.49
C THR A 173 16.51 7.06 12.11
N ILE A 174 17.52 7.69 11.51
CA ILE A 174 18.07 8.99 11.96
C ILE A 174 17.12 10.18 11.74
N SER A 175 15.96 9.98 11.10
CA SER A 175 14.93 11.02 11.07
C SER A 175 14.29 11.22 12.43
N ASP A 176 14.45 10.25 13.34
CA ASP A 176 14.08 10.35 14.72
C ASP A 176 15.24 10.91 15.55
N PRO A 177 15.01 11.97 16.35
CA PRO A 177 16.08 12.63 17.11
C PRO A 177 16.72 11.73 18.19
N ARG A 178 16.13 10.58 18.51
CA ARG A 178 16.73 9.57 19.41
C ARG A 178 17.92 8.86 18.78
N PHE A 179 18.07 8.91 17.46
CA PHE A 179 19.08 8.15 16.72
C PHE A 179 19.86 9.05 15.76
N ASP A 180 21.16 8.81 15.67
CA ASP A 180 22.06 9.45 14.70
C ASP A 180 22.90 8.40 13.96
N ASP A 181 23.76 8.83 13.03
CA ASP A 181 24.60 7.92 12.26
C ASP A 181 25.60 7.16 13.15
N ASN A 182 26.06 7.79 14.23
CA ASN A 182 26.94 7.15 15.21
C ASN A 182 26.23 6.04 15.97
N PHE A 183 24.97 6.25 16.36
CA PHE A 183 24.13 5.24 16.97
C PHE A 183 23.94 4.06 16.03
N LEU A 184 23.66 4.27 14.74
CA LEU A 184 23.51 3.16 13.79
C LEU A 184 24.76 2.28 13.70
N ARG A 185 25.95 2.87 13.87
CA ARG A 185 27.25 2.19 13.73
C ARG A 185 27.80 1.61 15.03
N ASN A 186 27.48 2.21 16.16
CA ASN A 186 28.14 1.91 17.44
C ASN A 186 27.16 1.69 18.60
N GLY A 187 25.89 2.06 18.41
CA GLY A 187 24.85 1.98 19.43
C GLY A 187 24.31 0.57 19.64
N VAL A 188 23.37 0.48 20.58
CA VAL A 188 22.63 -0.74 20.91
C VAL A 188 21.16 -0.45 20.72
N MET A 189 20.51 -1.16 19.79
CA MET A 189 19.07 -1.10 19.61
C MET A 189 18.44 -2.29 20.31
N ASP A 190 17.71 -2.02 21.39
CA ASP A 190 16.93 -3.00 22.15
C ASP A 190 15.45 -2.62 22.08
N VAL A 191 14.67 -3.44 21.39
CA VAL A 191 13.22 -3.24 21.22
C VAL A 191 12.39 -4.06 22.21
N ALA A 192 13.04 -4.84 23.09
CA ALA A 192 12.38 -5.72 24.07
C ALA A 192 12.35 -5.16 25.50
N SER A 193 13.23 -4.22 25.82
CA SER A 193 13.46 -3.84 27.21
C SER A 193 12.26 -3.14 27.88
N LYS A 194 11.59 -3.88 28.77
CA LYS A 194 11.20 -3.39 30.10
C LYS A 194 12.43 -3.54 31.01
N LEU A 195 12.98 -2.40 31.44
CA LEU A 195 14.07 -2.18 32.40
C LEU A 195 14.68 -3.41 33.12
N HIS A 196 16.02 -3.53 33.12
CA HIS A 196 16.75 -4.08 34.26
C HIS A 196 17.75 -3.03 34.77
N LEU A 197 17.55 -2.62 36.03
CA LEU A 197 18.40 -1.72 36.80
C LEU A 197 19.79 -2.35 36.98
N VAL A 198 20.85 -1.54 36.81
CA VAL A 198 22.20 -1.89 37.30
C VAL A 198 22.39 -1.25 38.67
N PRO A 199 22.49 -2.00 39.78
CA PRO A 199 22.82 -1.43 41.09
C PRO A 199 24.28 -0.98 41.11
N GLY A 200 24.53 0.29 41.45
CA GLY A 200 25.89 0.84 41.60
C GLY A 200 26.19 2.14 40.86
N HIS A 201 25.27 2.64 40.02
CA HIS A 201 25.37 3.99 39.47
C HIS A 201 24.60 4.99 40.33
N ALA A 202 25.31 5.65 41.24
CA ALA A 202 24.82 6.82 41.94
C ALA A 202 24.84 8.03 40.99
N GLN A 203 23.73 8.79 40.98
CA GLN A 203 23.53 10.09 40.30
C GLN A 203 23.12 10.04 38.82
N CYS A 204 21.88 9.58 38.55
CA CYS A 204 21.14 10.01 37.37
C CYS A 204 20.41 11.34 37.67
N LEU A 205 20.99 12.45 37.20
CA LEU A 205 20.42 13.79 37.26
C LEU A 205 20.25 14.29 35.80
N SER A 206 19.06 14.08 35.21
CA SER A 206 18.56 14.62 33.92
C SER A 206 18.54 13.69 32.66
N PHE A 207 17.34 13.64 32.07
CA PHE A 207 16.89 13.32 30.69
C PHE A 207 17.29 12.07 29.89
N TYR A 208 18.18 11.17 30.34
CA TYR A 208 18.56 9.97 29.55
C TYR A 208 18.35 8.63 30.28
N CYS A 209 17.10 8.33 30.62
CA CYS A 209 16.67 6.96 30.89
C CYS A 209 15.84 6.48 29.69
N LEU A 210 16.43 5.67 28.80
CA LEU A 210 15.71 5.00 27.71
C LEU A 210 14.72 3.98 28.31
N HIS A 211 13.50 4.45 28.54
CA HIS A 211 12.31 3.67 28.89
C HIS A 211 11.65 3.14 27.60
N ASP A 212 11.06 1.94 27.64
CA ASP A 212 10.20 1.27 26.66
C ASP A 212 9.91 2.06 25.36
N ILE A 213 10.88 2.16 24.43
CA ILE A 213 10.79 3.03 23.23
C ILE A 213 9.54 2.69 22.39
N TRP A 214 9.29 1.40 22.21
CA TRP A 214 8.20 0.85 21.39
C TRP A 214 7.32 -0.15 22.15
N GLY A 215 7.50 -0.28 23.47
CA GLY A 215 6.82 -1.30 24.28
C GLY A 215 7.59 -2.62 24.29
N TYR A 216 7.03 -3.69 23.74
CA TYR A 216 7.61 -5.05 23.79
C TYR A 216 7.94 -5.59 22.40
N CYS A 217 9.06 -6.29 22.31
CA CYS A 217 9.47 -7.00 21.10
C CYS A 217 8.49 -8.14 20.80
N THR A 218 7.99 -8.19 19.57
CA THR A 218 7.00 -9.19 19.15
C THR A 218 7.64 -10.39 18.44
N ASN A 219 8.90 -10.28 18.01
CA ASN A 219 9.60 -11.36 17.31
C ASN A 219 11.11 -11.36 17.61
N LYS A 220 11.57 -12.40 18.34
CA LYS A 220 12.96 -12.55 18.77
C LYS A 220 13.87 -13.24 17.76
N ASN A 221 13.31 -13.79 16.68
CA ASN A 221 14.09 -14.53 15.68
C ASN A 221 15.14 -13.61 15.03
N ASN A 222 16.26 -14.18 14.59
CA ASN A 222 17.36 -13.47 13.92
C ASN A 222 17.76 -12.14 14.60
N TYR A 223 17.96 -12.18 15.92
CA TYR A 223 18.31 -10.99 16.71
C TYR A 223 17.27 -9.87 16.56
N GLY A 224 15.99 -10.23 16.43
CA GLY A 224 14.91 -9.28 16.17
C GLY A 224 14.63 -8.33 17.34
N CYS A 225 15.02 -8.70 18.56
CA CYS A 225 14.80 -7.88 19.73
C CYS A 225 15.98 -6.98 20.13
N HIS A 226 17.21 -7.38 19.77
CA HIS A 226 18.42 -6.74 20.26
C HIS A 226 19.54 -6.88 19.24
N ARG A 227 20.18 -5.76 18.88
CA ARG A 227 21.35 -5.70 17.99
C ARG A 227 22.31 -4.62 18.46
N GLU A 228 23.59 -4.79 18.16
CA GLU A 228 24.64 -3.81 18.40
C GLU A 228 25.29 -3.39 17.08
N GLY A 229 25.38 -2.09 16.83
CA GLY A 229 25.92 -1.53 15.59
C GLY A 229 27.37 -1.94 15.31
N LYS A 230 28.15 -2.18 16.38
CA LYS A 230 29.57 -2.56 16.28
C LYS A 230 29.80 -3.89 15.55
N PHE A 231 28.77 -4.74 15.45
CA PHE A 231 28.82 -6.03 14.76
C PHE A 231 28.17 -6.00 13.36
N GLY A 232 27.65 -4.85 12.94
CA GLY A 232 26.93 -4.64 11.69
C GLY A 232 25.94 -3.51 11.86
N LEU A 233 25.75 -2.70 10.81
CA LEU A 233 24.89 -1.52 10.88
C LEU A 233 23.50 -1.88 11.43
N LEU A 234 23.07 -1.17 12.47
CA LEU A 234 21.70 -1.27 12.95
C LEU A 234 20.73 -0.89 11.83
N PRO A 235 19.47 -1.38 11.85
CA PRO A 235 18.51 -1.10 10.80
C PRO A 235 18.44 0.40 10.46
N PRO A 236 18.91 0.81 9.26
CA PRO A 236 18.96 2.23 8.89
C PRO A 236 17.58 2.83 8.59
N VAL A 237 16.53 2.01 8.59
CA VAL A 237 15.15 2.40 8.29
C VAL A 237 14.23 1.93 9.42
N MET A 238 13.30 2.78 9.82
CA MET A 238 12.11 2.40 10.58
C MET A 238 10.93 2.27 9.62
N SER A 239 10.07 1.28 9.84
CA SER A 239 8.86 1.07 9.05
C SER A 239 7.76 0.46 9.91
N GLY A 240 6.61 0.19 9.30
CA GLY A 240 5.45 -0.40 9.95
C GLY A 240 5.06 -1.76 9.39
N LYS A 241 4.59 -2.62 10.28
CA LYS A 241 3.82 -3.82 9.96
C LYS A 241 2.73 -4.00 10.99
N ILE A 242 1.48 -4.11 10.53
CA ILE A 242 0.33 -4.37 11.39
C ILE A 242 -0.34 -5.69 11.01
N MET A 243 -0.92 -6.34 12.01
CA MET A 243 -1.53 -7.66 11.90
C MET A 243 -2.95 -7.59 12.43
N SER A 244 -3.93 -8.11 11.70
CA SER A 244 -5.31 -8.13 12.16
C SER A 244 -5.48 -9.12 13.32
N LYS A 245 -6.26 -8.74 14.33
CA LYS A 245 -6.74 -9.68 15.37
C LYS A 245 -7.84 -10.60 14.84
N PRO A 246 -8.81 -10.09 14.05
CA PRO A 246 -9.72 -10.96 13.33
C PRO A 246 -8.95 -11.89 12.39
N THR A 247 -9.39 -13.13 12.36
CA THR A 247 -8.92 -14.16 11.43
C THR A 247 -10.05 -14.54 10.48
N LEU A 248 -9.67 -15.16 9.36
CA LEU A 248 -10.60 -15.77 8.44
C LEU A 248 -10.10 -17.17 8.10
N ARG A 249 -11.00 -18.14 8.05
CA ARG A 249 -10.83 -19.39 7.31
C ARG A 249 -12.00 -19.55 6.37
N TYR A 250 -11.70 -19.55 5.08
CA TYR A 250 -12.66 -19.51 3.99
C TYR A 250 -13.56 -18.26 4.01
N GLY A 251 -13.73 -17.64 2.86
CA GLY A 251 -14.50 -16.43 2.71
C GLY A 251 -13.85 -15.48 1.70
N ILE A 252 -14.09 -14.19 1.90
CA ILE A 252 -13.56 -13.14 1.06
C ILE A 252 -12.79 -12.15 1.94
N VAL A 253 -11.59 -11.79 1.50
CA VAL A 253 -10.85 -10.63 2.01
C VAL A 253 -10.77 -9.61 0.89
N GLU A 254 -11.27 -8.40 1.11
CA GLU A 254 -11.14 -7.27 0.18
C GLU A 254 -10.35 -6.13 0.85
N ILE A 255 -9.40 -5.57 0.13
CA ILE A 255 -8.56 -4.45 0.58
C ILE A 255 -8.50 -3.42 -0.54
N ARG A 256 -8.81 -2.15 -0.23
CA ARG A 256 -8.58 -1.04 -1.16
C ARG A 256 -7.32 -0.29 -0.75
N ALA A 257 -6.28 -0.37 -1.56
CA ALA A 257 -4.96 0.19 -1.22
C ALA A 257 -4.22 0.76 -2.43
N ARG A 258 -3.33 1.71 -2.17
CA ARG A 258 -2.35 2.25 -3.12
C ARG A 258 -0.96 1.88 -2.64
N ILE A 259 -0.18 1.22 -3.50
CA ILE A 259 1.19 0.81 -3.16
C ILE A 259 2.14 2.02 -3.11
N PRO A 260 3.24 1.96 -2.34
CA PRO A 260 4.27 2.98 -2.34
C PRO A 260 5.09 2.99 -3.65
N LYS A 261 5.69 4.15 -3.92
CA LYS A 261 6.74 4.36 -4.92
C LYS A 261 7.94 5.00 -4.25
N GLY A 262 9.10 4.44 -4.53
CA GLY A 262 10.38 4.76 -3.90
C GLY A 262 11.30 3.56 -4.04
N ASP A 263 12.57 3.80 -4.35
CA ASP A 263 13.51 2.73 -4.57
C ASP A 263 13.66 1.85 -3.33
N TRP A 264 13.74 0.54 -3.56
CA TRP A 264 13.98 -0.48 -2.54
C TRP A 264 12.86 -0.67 -1.52
N LEU A 265 11.69 -0.06 -1.73
CA LEU A 265 10.50 -0.33 -0.94
C LEU A 265 9.85 -1.65 -1.35
N TRP A 266 9.38 -2.42 -0.38
CA TRP A 266 8.72 -3.71 -0.57
C TRP A 266 7.40 -3.76 0.21
N PRO A 267 6.31 -3.20 -0.35
CA PRO A 267 4.97 -3.34 0.21
C PRO A 267 4.46 -4.77 0.12
N GLY A 268 3.72 -5.19 1.16
CA GLY A 268 3.05 -6.49 1.21
C GLY A 268 1.66 -6.42 1.82
N ILE A 269 0.71 -7.08 1.16
CA ILE A 269 -0.62 -7.42 1.67
C ILE A 269 -0.69 -8.95 1.67
N SER A 270 -0.69 -9.55 2.85
CA SER A 270 -0.66 -11.00 2.99
C SER A 270 -1.60 -11.50 4.07
N MET A 271 -1.84 -12.80 4.07
CA MET A 271 -2.48 -13.53 5.15
C MET A 271 -1.49 -14.57 5.67
N LEU A 272 -1.37 -14.67 7.00
CA LEU A 272 -0.48 -15.59 7.71
C LEU A 272 -1.28 -16.47 8.66
N PRO A 273 -0.87 -17.73 8.90
CA PRO A 273 -1.60 -18.64 9.78
C PRO A 273 -1.58 -18.11 11.20
N ARG A 274 -2.73 -18.14 11.88
CA ARG A 274 -2.83 -17.77 13.30
C ARG A 274 -2.00 -18.69 14.19
N GLN A 275 -1.89 -19.95 13.79
CA GLN A 275 -1.09 -20.97 14.45
C GLN A 275 -0.36 -21.81 13.40
N ASN A 276 0.90 -22.16 13.69
CA ASN A 276 1.71 -23.05 12.87
C ASN A 276 1.30 -24.53 13.04
N VAL A 277 0.05 -24.88 12.73
CA VAL A 277 -0.53 -26.23 12.95
C VAL A 277 0.29 -27.34 12.30
N TYR A 278 0.88 -27.08 11.14
CA TYR A 278 1.70 -28.04 10.39
C TYR A 278 3.21 -27.83 10.59
N GLY A 279 3.60 -26.90 11.46
CA GLY A 279 4.97 -26.49 11.71
C GLY A 279 5.35 -25.15 11.08
N GLU A 280 6.61 -24.78 11.25
CA GLU A 280 7.17 -23.52 10.75
C GLU A 280 7.03 -23.34 9.23
N PHE A 281 7.14 -22.08 8.79
CA PHE A 281 7.10 -21.73 7.36
C PHE A 281 8.02 -22.65 6.52
N PRO A 282 7.58 -23.13 5.35
CA PRO A 282 6.29 -22.86 4.69
C PRO A 282 5.20 -23.91 5.02
N ARG A 283 5.37 -24.76 6.03
CA ARG A 283 4.48 -25.92 6.26
C ARG A 283 3.05 -25.53 6.60
N SER A 284 2.86 -24.40 7.27
CA SER A 284 1.54 -23.88 7.65
C SER A 284 0.97 -22.85 6.67
N GLY A 285 1.64 -22.63 5.54
CA GLY A 285 1.17 -21.76 4.47
C GLY A 285 1.43 -20.27 4.70
N GLN A 286 1.45 -19.50 3.62
CA GLN A 286 1.34 -18.03 3.59
C GLN A 286 0.64 -17.65 2.28
N ILE A 287 -0.26 -16.67 2.33
CA ILE A 287 -1.00 -16.17 1.17
C ILE A 287 -0.58 -14.73 0.93
N ASP A 288 0.24 -14.50 -0.08
CA ASP A 288 0.59 -13.16 -0.52
C ASP A 288 -0.42 -12.69 -1.56
N ILE A 289 -1.36 -11.85 -1.10
CA ILE A 289 -2.38 -11.26 -1.96
C ILE A 289 -1.72 -10.31 -2.95
N MET A 290 -0.79 -9.49 -2.46
CA MET A 290 0.01 -8.58 -3.28
C MET A 290 1.36 -8.32 -2.64
N GLU A 291 2.43 -8.59 -3.38
CA GLU A 291 3.74 -8.04 -3.14
C GLU A 291 4.21 -7.24 -4.35
N SER A 292 4.88 -6.12 -4.10
CA SER A 292 5.42 -5.27 -5.15
C SER A 292 6.75 -4.67 -4.74
N ARG A 293 7.43 -4.04 -5.69
CA ARG A 293 8.63 -3.24 -5.48
C ARG A 293 8.30 -1.78 -5.77
N GLY A 294 8.70 -0.87 -4.90
CA GLY A 294 8.44 0.55 -5.06
C GLY A 294 9.31 1.24 -6.13
N ASN A 295 10.33 0.54 -6.67
CA ASN A 295 11.18 1.09 -7.73
C ASN A 295 10.34 1.58 -8.92
N PRO A 296 10.77 2.61 -9.66
CA PRO A 296 10.15 2.94 -10.94
C PRO A 296 10.32 1.82 -11.98
N GLY A 297 9.39 1.75 -12.93
CA GLY A 297 9.54 0.95 -14.14
C GLY A 297 8.98 -0.48 -14.07
N PRO A 298 9.26 -1.31 -15.11
CA PRO A 298 8.54 -2.56 -15.42
C PRO A 298 8.66 -3.66 -14.37
N TYR A 299 9.65 -3.56 -13.49
CA TYR A 299 9.96 -4.52 -12.43
C TYR A 299 9.68 -3.98 -11.03
N GLY A 300 9.27 -2.72 -10.96
CA GLY A 300 8.91 -2.01 -9.77
C GLY A 300 7.40 -1.79 -9.73
N VAL A 301 6.96 -0.53 -9.59
CA VAL A 301 5.55 -0.16 -9.47
C VAL A 301 4.68 -0.55 -10.66
N ASN A 302 5.27 -0.92 -11.80
CA ASN A 302 4.52 -1.42 -12.96
C ASN A 302 4.23 -2.93 -12.87
N SER A 303 4.65 -3.59 -11.80
CA SER A 303 4.44 -5.02 -11.56
C SER A 303 4.09 -5.31 -10.11
N PHE A 304 3.30 -6.36 -9.91
CA PHE A 304 3.15 -7.00 -8.60
C PHE A 304 3.08 -8.52 -8.79
N SER A 305 3.25 -9.24 -7.69
CA SER A 305 3.12 -10.69 -7.62
C SER A 305 2.03 -11.08 -6.62
N SER A 306 1.30 -12.15 -6.92
CA SER A 306 0.44 -12.84 -5.96
C SER A 306 0.88 -14.29 -5.87
N THR A 307 1.05 -14.79 -4.65
CA THR A 307 1.76 -16.04 -4.39
C THR A 307 1.13 -16.79 -3.22
N LEU A 308 1.06 -18.11 -3.31
CA LEU A 308 0.87 -18.95 -2.12
C LEU A 308 2.21 -19.61 -1.80
N HIS A 309 2.61 -19.65 -0.55
CA HIS A 309 3.78 -20.39 -0.10
C HIS A 309 3.32 -21.64 0.64
N TRP A 310 3.86 -22.80 0.28
CA TRP A 310 3.58 -24.08 0.93
C TRP A 310 4.70 -25.07 0.64
N GLY A 311 5.07 -25.88 1.62
CA GLY A 311 6.03 -26.94 1.40
C GLY A 311 6.46 -27.67 2.65
N VAL A 312 7.35 -28.65 2.49
CA VAL A 312 7.80 -29.49 3.60
C VAL A 312 8.95 -28.86 4.40
N ASP A 313 9.63 -27.86 3.85
CA ASP A 313 10.65 -27.03 4.50
C ASP A 313 10.99 -25.84 3.58
N TRP A 314 11.89 -24.96 4.03
CA TRP A 314 12.28 -23.76 3.28
C TRP A 314 12.92 -24.03 1.91
N LYS A 315 13.63 -25.16 1.73
CA LYS A 315 14.25 -25.54 0.44
C LYS A 315 13.22 -26.11 -0.52
N ASN A 316 12.15 -26.66 0.04
CA ASN A 316 11.08 -27.34 -0.67
C ASN A 316 9.79 -26.52 -0.66
N ASP A 317 9.91 -25.19 -0.56
CA ASP A 317 8.79 -24.28 -0.82
C ASP A 317 8.37 -24.39 -2.29
N ARG A 318 7.06 -24.51 -2.52
CA ARG A 318 6.47 -24.78 -3.83
C ARG A 318 5.79 -23.57 -4.46
N TRP A 319 6.04 -22.38 -3.91
CA TRP A 319 5.48 -21.11 -4.36
C TRP A 319 5.44 -20.92 -5.89
N GLN A 320 6.46 -21.38 -6.63
CA GLN A 320 6.49 -21.31 -8.11
C GLN A 320 5.30 -21.98 -8.81
N PHE A 321 4.60 -22.92 -8.17
CA PHE A 321 3.42 -23.58 -8.75
C PHE A 321 2.13 -22.76 -8.58
N THR A 322 2.13 -21.71 -7.74
CA THR A 322 0.96 -20.82 -7.56
C THR A 322 1.40 -19.37 -7.42
N THR A 323 2.29 -18.94 -8.30
CA THR A 323 2.69 -17.54 -8.42
C THR A 323 2.20 -16.99 -9.73
N VAL A 324 1.73 -15.75 -9.69
CA VAL A 324 1.49 -14.94 -10.88
C VAL A 324 2.19 -13.60 -10.73
N ASP A 325 2.88 -13.17 -11.79
CA ASP A 325 3.38 -11.81 -11.94
C ASP A 325 2.47 -11.07 -12.92
N LYS A 326 1.92 -9.92 -12.51
CA LYS A 326 1.10 -9.08 -13.39
C LYS A 326 1.80 -7.76 -13.66
N ARG A 327 1.98 -7.45 -14.95
CA ARG A 327 2.47 -6.15 -15.41
C ARG A 327 1.31 -5.23 -15.78
N GLY A 328 1.51 -3.93 -15.56
CA GLY A 328 0.60 -2.85 -15.92
C GLY A 328 1.39 -1.57 -16.22
N ASN A 329 0.70 -0.45 -16.40
CA ASN A 329 1.36 0.84 -16.63
C ASN A 329 2.02 1.36 -15.35
N SER A 330 1.29 1.36 -14.23
CA SER A 330 1.76 1.65 -12.88
C SER A 330 0.63 1.33 -11.90
N TRP A 331 0.91 0.55 -10.88
CA TRP A 331 -0.01 0.20 -9.79
C TRP A 331 0.03 1.22 -8.65
N HIS A 332 0.90 2.22 -8.75
CA HIS A 332 1.06 3.28 -7.74
C HIS A 332 0.14 4.48 -7.98
N GLU A 333 -0.25 4.79 -9.22
CA GLU A 333 -0.94 6.06 -9.54
C GLU A 333 -2.37 6.15 -8.99
N SER A 334 -2.98 5.02 -8.62
CA SER A 334 -4.34 4.93 -8.12
C SER A 334 -4.48 3.90 -7.00
N PHE A 335 -5.59 4.00 -6.27
CA PHE A 335 -6.03 2.89 -5.43
C PHE A 335 -6.51 1.74 -6.29
N HIS A 336 -6.22 0.53 -5.83
CA HIS A 336 -6.66 -0.72 -6.43
C HIS A 336 -7.37 -1.56 -5.36
N THR A 337 -8.36 -2.35 -5.79
CA THR A 337 -9.05 -3.29 -4.90
C THR A 337 -8.47 -4.68 -5.09
N TRP A 338 -7.76 -5.14 -4.06
CA TRP A 338 -7.18 -6.48 -3.95
C TRP A 338 -8.18 -7.38 -3.27
N ARG A 339 -8.44 -8.55 -3.84
CA ARG A 339 -9.44 -9.47 -3.30
C ARG A 339 -8.96 -10.90 -3.31
N LEU A 340 -9.05 -11.56 -2.17
CA LEU A 340 -8.90 -13.00 -2.00
C LEU A 340 -10.30 -13.62 -1.88
N GLU A 341 -10.64 -14.58 -2.75
CA GLU A 341 -11.77 -15.49 -2.56
C GLU A 341 -11.22 -16.88 -2.25
N TRP A 342 -11.41 -17.35 -1.03
CA TRP A 342 -10.81 -18.58 -0.53
C TRP A 342 -11.90 -19.53 -0.05
N THR A 343 -12.08 -20.67 -0.73
CA THR A 343 -13.09 -21.67 -0.42
C THR A 343 -12.42 -22.99 0.00
N PRO A 344 -13.18 -23.97 0.51
CA PRO A 344 -12.67 -25.34 0.70
C PRO A 344 -12.22 -26.04 -0.59
N ASN A 345 -12.43 -25.45 -1.77
CA ASN A 345 -12.14 -26.06 -3.07
C ASN A 345 -11.15 -25.28 -3.93
N SER A 346 -10.98 -23.98 -3.68
CA SER A 346 -10.17 -23.12 -4.53
C SER A 346 -9.75 -21.85 -3.82
N MET A 347 -8.66 -21.26 -4.28
CA MET A 347 -8.23 -19.92 -3.90
C MET A 347 -8.07 -19.06 -5.14
N ASN A 348 -8.69 -17.89 -5.15
CA ASN A 348 -8.63 -16.95 -6.25
C ASN A 348 -8.19 -15.58 -5.74
N ILE A 349 -7.27 -14.93 -6.44
CA ILE A 349 -6.86 -13.56 -6.15
C ILE A 349 -7.26 -12.67 -7.33
N PHE A 350 -7.77 -11.49 -7.03
CA PHE A 350 -8.19 -10.49 -7.99
C PHE A 350 -7.56 -9.13 -7.68
N VAL A 351 -7.32 -8.35 -8.73
CA VAL A 351 -7.09 -6.91 -8.66
C VAL A 351 -8.11 -6.22 -9.55
N ASP A 352 -8.85 -5.25 -9.03
CA ASP A 352 -9.90 -4.53 -9.77
C ASP A 352 -10.83 -5.48 -10.55
N ASN A 353 -11.34 -6.50 -9.85
CA ASN A 353 -12.19 -7.59 -10.37
C ASN A 353 -11.58 -8.44 -11.49
N ASP A 354 -10.36 -8.17 -11.94
CA ASP A 354 -9.62 -9.06 -12.82
C ASP A 354 -8.99 -10.19 -11.99
N ARG A 355 -9.29 -11.44 -12.35
CA ARG A 355 -8.74 -12.60 -11.64
C ARG A 355 -7.31 -12.84 -12.12
N VAL A 356 -6.36 -12.73 -11.20
CA VAL A 356 -4.93 -12.85 -11.52
C VAL A 356 -4.40 -14.23 -11.14
N LEU A 357 -4.87 -14.80 -10.04
CA LEU A 357 -4.49 -16.14 -9.59
C LEU A 357 -5.73 -17.00 -9.38
N GLU A 358 -5.64 -18.27 -9.77
CA GLU A 358 -6.63 -19.30 -9.51
C GLU A 358 -5.91 -20.60 -9.18
N VAL A 359 -6.17 -21.14 -8.00
CA VAL A 359 -5.58 -22.38 -7.50
C VAL A 359 -6.70 -23.34 -7.13
N ARG A 360 -6.70 -24.53 -7.75
CA ARG A 360 -7.61 -25.65 -7.44
C ARG A 360 -6.79 -26.91 -7.15
N PRO A 361 -6.46 -27.20 -5.89
CA PRO A 361 -5.68 -28.36 -5.53
C PRO A 361 -6.60 -29.59 -5.44
N ASP A 362 -7.10 -30.09 -6.57
CA ASP A 362 -8.11 -31.16 -6.60
C ASP A 362 -7.67 -32.41 -5.82
N ALA A 363 -6.42 -32.84 -6.01
CA ALA A 363 -5.79 -33.93 -5.28
C ALA A 363 -4.97 -33.47 -4.04
N GLY A 364 -5.12 -32.21 -3.64
CA GLY A 364 -4.42 -31.58 -2.52
C GLY A 364 -3.06 -30.94 -2.85
N PHE A 365 -2.61 -30.02 -2.01
CA PHE A 365 -1.35 -29.29 -2.20
C PHE A 365 -0.11 -30.18 -2.14
N TRP A 366 -0.18 -31.34 -1.46
CA TRP A 366 0.89 -32.34 -1.47
C TRP A 366 1.18 -32.82 -2.90
N ASN A 367 0.13 -33.17 -3.62
CA ASN A 367 0.21 -33.63 -5.01
C ASN A 367 0.54 -32.48 -5.97
N LEU A 368 -0.04 -31.30 -5.76
CA LEU A 368 0.30 -30.10 -6.54
C LEU A 368 1.80 -29.78 -6.45
N GLY A 369 2.37 -29.89 -5.23
CA GLY A 369 3.80 -29.70 -4.96
C GLY A 369 4.70 -30.86 -5.40
N ARG A 370 4.14 -31.93 -5.98
CA ARG A 370 4.87 -33.14 -6.43
C ARG A 370 5.80 -33.71 -5.37
N PHE A 371 5.36 -33.71 -4.11
CA PHE A 371 6.15 -34.26 -3.02
C PHE A 371 6.10 -35.79 -3.00
N THR A 372 7.20 -36.40 -2.54
CA THR A 372 7.32 -37.84 -2.36
C THR A 372 7.48 -38.18 -0.89
N GLY A 373 7.13 -39.41 -0.50
CA GLY A 373 7.25 -39.87 0.89
C GLY A 373 5.97 -39.64 1.70
N ARG A 374 6.12 -39.51 3.02
CA ARG A 374 4.99 -39.37 3.94
C ARG A 374 4.33 -37.99 3.79
N ASN A 375 3.08 -37.97 3.36
CA ASN A 375 2.29 -36.75 3.28
C ASN A 375 2.05 -36.15 4.68
N ILE A 376 2.69 -35.02 4.97
CA ILE A 376 2.58 -34.32 6.25
C ILE A 376 1.19 -33.69 6.47
N TRP A 377 0.41 -33.52 5.40
CA TRP A 377 -0.97 -33.05 5.41
C TRP A 377 -1.98 -34.17 5.16
N GLY A 378 -1.54 -35.44 5.15
CA GLY A 378 -2.37 -36.56 4.69
C GLY A 378 -3.60 -36.86 5.55
N ALA A 379 -3.63 -36.36 6.79
CA ALA A 379 -4.79 -36.46 7.69
C ALA A 379 -5.75 -35.26 7.57
N ALA A 380 -5.36 -34.23 6.82
CA ALA A 380 -6.10 -32.98 6.65
C ALA A 380 -6.87 -32.93 5.32
N GLY A 381 -7.61 -31.85 5.09
CA GLY A 381 -8.36 -31.65 3.85
C GLY A 381 -7.44 -31.30 2.68
N LYS A 382 -7.97 -31.37 1.44
CA LYS A 382 -7.21 -31.03 0.22
C LYS A 382 -6.66 -29.59 0.20
N MET A 383 -7.26 -28.69 0.97
CA MET A 383 -6.79 -27.31 1.08
C MET A 383 -5.63 -27.12 2.06
N ALA A 384 -5.27 -28.13 2.87
CA ALA A 384 -4.09 -28.04 3.73
C ALA A 384 -2.84 -27.69 2.90
N PRO A 385 -2.02 -26.71 3.32
CA PRO A 385 -2.05 -26.10 4.67
C PRO A 385 -2.99 -24.90 4.85
N PHE A 386 -3.72 -24.48 3.82
CA PHE A 386 -4.68 -23.38 3.82
C PHE A 386 -6.08 -23.84 4.24
N ASP A 387 -6.16 -24.58 5.35
CA ASP A 387 -7.40 -25.08 5.95
C ASP A 387 -7.54 -24.73 7.45
N THR A 388 -6.75 -23.76 7.91
CA THR A 388 -6.75 -23.19 9.26
C THR A 388 -7.11 -21.71 9.24
N ASP A 389 -7.19 -21.04 10.39
CA ASP A 389 -7.46 -19.61 10.49
C ASP A 389 -6.22 -18.78 10.14
N PHE A 390 -6.38 -17.77 9.28
CA PHE A 390 -5.32 -16.84 8.90
C PHE A 390 -5.68 -15.41 9.33
N PHE A 391 -4.71 -14.65 9.81
CA PHE A 391 -4.82 -13.21 10.02
C PHE A 391 -4.19 -12.44 8.86
N MET A 392 -4.61 -11.20 8.64
CA MET A 392 -4.03 -10.32 7.62
C MET A 392 -2.81 -9.58 8.16
N SER A 393 -1.81 -9.39 7.31
CA SER A 393 -0.61 -8.60 7.57
C SER A 393 -0.47 -7.52 6.49
N LEU A 394 -0.28 -6.28 6.92
CA LEU A 394 0.00 -5.13 6.06
C LEU A 394 1.37 -4.57 6.42
N LYS A 395 2.29 -4.46 5.46
CA LYS A 395 3.67 -4.03 5.73
C LYS A 395 4.29 -3.21 4.60
N VAL A 396 5.36 -2.49 4.94
CA VAL A 396 6.35 -2.03 3.98
C VAL A 396 7.75 -2.43 4.46
N SER A 397 8.29 -3.50 3.89
CA SER A 397 9.69 -3.90 4.05
C SER A 397 10.62 -3.00 3.23
N VAL A 398 11.91 -3.01 3.51
CA VAL A 398 12.92 -2.26 2.74
C VAL A 398 14.16 -3.10 2.47
N GLY A 399 14.57 -3.18 1.20
CA GLY A 399 15.76 -3.91 0.77
C GLY A 399 15.73 -5.40 1.12
N GLY A 400 16.87 -5.94 1.52
CA GLY A 400 17.07 -7.37 1.81
C GLY A 400 18.01 -8.07 0.81
N VAL A 401 18.45 -9.27 1.17
CA VAL A 401 19.50 -10.03 0.45
C VAL A 401 18.98 -11.33 -0.19
N SER A 402 17.66 -11.46 -0.30
CA SER A 402 17.01 -12.69 -0.77
C SER A 402 16.98 -12.88 -2.29
N GLY A 403 17.57 -11.96 -3.07
CA GLY A 403 17.37 -11.92 -4.51
C GLY A 403 16.06 -11.25 -4.95
N TYR A 404 15.19 -10.85 -4.01
CA TYR A 404 13.95 -10.15 -4.35
C TYR A 404 14.25 -8.87 -5.14
N PHE A 405 15.25 -8.09 -4.71
CA PHE A 405 15.87 -7.04 -5.50
C PHE A 405 17.10 -7.60 -6.22
N SER A 406 16.89 -8.28 -7.35
CA SER A 406 17.97 -8.96 -8.09
C SER A 406 19.15 -8.05 -8.45
N ASP A 407 20.37 -8.56 -8.25
CA ASP A 407 21.65 -7.95 -8.65
C ASP A 407 21.82 -7.84 -10.18
N GLU A 408 21.20 -8.75 -10.93
CA GLU A 408 21.32 -8.83 -12.40
C GLU A 408 20.34 -7.89 -13.12
N ARG A 409 19.39 -7.32 -12.38
CA ARG A 409 18.31 -6.54 -12.98
C ARG A 409 18.77 -5.12 -13.26
N ASN A 410 18.45 -4.65 -14.48
CA ASN A 410 18.68 -3.25 -14.85
C ASN A 410 17.58 -2.35 -14.25
N TRP A 411 17.82 -1.87 -13.04
CA TRP A 411 17.01 -0.89 -12.34
C TRP A 411 17.25 0.53 -12.89
N GLU A 412 16.27 1.42 -12.82
CA GLU A 412 16.45 2.83 -13.23
C GLU A 412 17.57 3.51 -12.42
N ARG A 413 17.70 3.16 -11.13
CA ARG A 413 18.85 3.50 -10.29
C ARG A 413 19.60 2.25 -9.89
N LYS A 414 20.93 2.31 -9.93
CA LYS A 414 21.80 1.20 -9.57
C LYS A 414 21.53 0.75 -8.12
N LYS A 415 21.34 -0.56 -7.94
CA LYS A 415 21.23 -1.18 -6.60
C LYS A 415 22.52 -0.92 -5.79
N PRO A 416 22.45 -0.35 -4.58
CA PRO A 416 23.64 0.03 -3.81
C PRO A 416 24.31 -1.14 -3.07
N TRP A 417 23.66 -2.30 -2.94
CA TRP A 417 24.21 -3.49 -2.28
C TRP A 417 24.20 -4.70 -3.20
N ALA A 418 25.06 -5.68 -2.93
CA ALA A 418 25.01 -7.02 -3.52
C ALA A 418 24.39 -8.00 -2.52
N ASP A 419 23.68 -9.03 -3.00
CA ASP A 419 23.01 -9.99 -2.11
C ASP A 419 24.00 -10.87 -1.31
N ASN A 420 25.24 -11.01 -1.79
CA ASN A 420 26.31 -11.71 -1.08
C ASN A 420 27.17 -10.80 -0.18
N SER A 421 26.85 -9.50 -0.07
CA SER A 421 27.63 -8.57 0.76
C SER A 421 27.39 -8.86 2.25
N LEU A 422 28.46 -9.08 3.00
CA LEU A 422 28.42 -9.14 4.47
C LEU A 422 28.04 -7.80 5.12
N LYS A 423 28.02 -6.73 4.32
CA LYS A 423 27.73 -5.36 4.72
C LYS A 423 26.54 -4.77 3.96
N ALA A 424 25.64 -5.61 3.43
CA ALA A 424 24.56 -5.17 2.55
C ALA A 424 23.72 -4.00 3.11
N ALA A 425 23.37 -4.02 4.40
CA ALA A 425 22.64 -2.91 5.04
C ALA A 425 23.48 -1.62 5.12
N GLU A 426 24.80 -1.74 5.33
CA GLU A 426 25.74 -0.60 5.33
C GLU A 426 25.92 -0.05 3.91
N ASP A 427 26.07 -0.91 2.90
CA ASP A 427 26.16 -0.53 1.49
C ASP A 427 24.89 0.19 1.03
N PHE A 428 23.72 -0.37 1.38
CA PHE A 428 22.42 0.28 1.20
C PHE A 428 22.39 1.67 1.84
N TRP A 429 22.79 1.79 3.11
CA TRP A 429 22.77 3.06 3.83
C TRP A 429 23.75 4.09 3.26
N ASN A 430 24.94 3.67 2.84
CA ASN A 430 25.93 4.53 2.21
C ASN A 430 25.45 5.07 0.85
N GLY A 431 24.60 4.31 0.14
CA GLY A 431 23.95 4.72 -1.12
C GLY A 431 22.75 5.67 -0.97
N ARG A 432 22.39 6.10 0.26
CA ARG A 432 21.15 6.87 0.53
C ARG A 432 20.97 8.15 -0.25
N ASN A 433 22.05 8.82 -0.64
CA ASN A 433 21.95 10.05 -1.42
C ASN A 433 21.30 9.82 -2.80
N GLU A 434 21.36 8.60 -3.33
CA GLU A 434 20.75 8.23 -4.60
C GLU A 434 19.28 7.79 -4.45
N TRP A 435 18.98 6.97 -3.43
CA TRP A 435 17.65 6.37 -3.28
C TRP A 435 16.70 7.15 -2.38
N LEU A 436 17.19 7.82 -1.32
CA LEU A 436 16.33 8.51 -0.37
C LEU A 436 15.51 9.66 -1.00
N PRO A 437 16.05 10.46 -1.96
CA PRO A 437 15.26 11.48 -2.65
C PRO A 437 14.04 10.93 -3.42
N THR A 438 14.01 9.62 -3.68
CA THR A 438 12.88 8.97 -4.36
C THR A 438 11.69 8.73 -3.43
N TRP A 439 11.90 8.78 -2.10
CA TRP A 439 10.86 8.59 -1.09
C TRP A 439 10.14 9.92 -0.82
N GLN A 440 9.18 10.27 -1.68
CA GLN A 440 8.53 11.58 -1.68
C GLN A 440 7.22 11.60 -0.86
N GLY A 441 7.31 11.91 0.43
CA GLY A 441 6.15 12.07 1.31
C GLY A 441 5.19 10.87 1.23
N ASP A 442 3.89 11.16 1.12
CA ASP A 442 2.82 10.15 1.02
C ASP A 442 2.99 9.17 -0.17
N LYS A 443 3.83 9.48 -1.19
CA LYS A 443 4.10 8.53 -2.28
C LYS A 443 4.91 7.32 -1.82
N ALA A 444 5.74 7.47 -0.79
CA ALA A 444 6.54 6.37 -0.23
C ALA A 444 5.76 5.47 0.75
N ALA A 445 4.49 5.80 1.02
CA ALA A 445 3.65 5.02 1.93
C ALA A 445 2.78 4.00 1.18
N LEU A 446 2.58 2.83 1.79
CA LEU A 446 1.41 2.00 1.51
C LEU A 446 0.22 2.70 2.17
N ILE A 447 -0.77 3.08 1.35
CA ILE A 447 -1.99 3.71 1.83
C ILE A 447 -3.15 2.74 1.69
N VAL A 448 -3.87 2.49 2.78
CA VAL A 448 -5.04 1.60 2.81
C VAL A 448 -6.27 2.40 3.18
N ASP A 449 -7.27 2.37 2.30
CA ASP A 449 -8.55 3.06 2.48
C ASP A 449 -9.48 2.26 3.38
N TRP A 450 -9.65 0.96 3.10
CA TRP A 450 -10.41 0.06 3.96
C TRP A 450 -9.99 -1.40 3.75
N VAL A 451 -10.31 -2.21 4.75
CA VAL A 451 -10.25 -3.67 4.70
C VAL A 451 -11.59 -4.27 5.10
N GLU A 452 -11.95 -5.40 4.50
CA GLU A 452 -13.22 -6.08 4.78
C GLU A 452 -13.08 -7.59 4.66
N PHE A 453 -13.54 -8.32 5.68
CA PHE A 453 -13.65 -9.77 5.67
C PHE A 453 -15.11 -10.18 5.58
N LYS A 454 -15.41 -11.15 4.74
CA LYS A 454 -16.74 -11.75 4.59
C LYS A 454 -16.65 -13.25 4.75
N ASN A 455 -17.61 -13.84 5.45
CA ASN A 455 -17.85 -15.29 5.36
C ASN A 455 -18.62 -15.62 4.07
N PHE A 456 -18.78 -16.91 3.75
CA PHE A 456 -19.69 -17.36 2.70
C PHE A 456 -21.07 -17.69 3.22
#